data_AF-T1AVZ7-F1
#
_entry.id   AF-T1AVZ7-F1
#
_cell.length_a   1.000
_cell.length_b   1.000
_cell.length_c   1.000
_cell.angle_alpha   90.00
_cell.angle_beta   90.00
_cell.angle_gamma   90.00
#
_symmetry.space_group_name_H-M   'P 1'
#
loop_
_entity.id
_entity.type
_entity.pdbx_description
1 polymer ?
#
loop_
_entity_poly.entity_id
_entity_poly.type
_entity_poly.pdbx_seq_one_letter_code
_entity_poly.pdbx_strand_id
1 'polypeptide(L)'
;MHFTLIDPEKSPGPRAAAIARAAAEAGSHAILLGGSTGISPEGMGAAAREIRAAVPLPTIIFPEGPGSLTGEAHAVLFMSMLNSRN
;
A
#
# COMPACT_ATOMS: atom_id res chain seq x y z
N MET A 1 -5.56 6.26 -15.58
CA MET A 1 -4.90 6.09 -14.26
C MET A 1 -4.74 4.61 -13.99
N HIS A 2 -3.53 4.17 -13.66
CA HIS A 2 -3.23 2.80 -13.26
C HIS A 2 -2.68 2.81 -11.83
N PHE A 3 -3.11 1.87 -11.00
CA PHE A 3 -2.64 1.71 -9.63
C PHE A 3 -2.13 0.30 -9.42
N THR A 4 -0.98 0.16 -8.78
CA THR A 4 -0.43 -1.17 -8.43
C THR A 4 -0.64 -1.42 -6.94
N LEU A 5 -1.32 -2.51 -6.59
CA LEU A 5 -1.49 -2.96 -5.21
C LEU A 5 -0.31 -3.84 -4.78
N ILE A 6 0.33 -3.47 -3.67
CA ILE A 6 1.40 -4.23 -3.02
C ILE A 6 0.88 -4.72 -1.67
N ASP A 7 0.92 -6.04 -1.51
CA ASP A 7 0.64 -6.72 -0.25
C ASP A 7 1.95 -6.78 0.60
N PRO A 8 2.02 -6.09 1.75
CA PRO A 8 3.23 -6.01 2.56
C PRO A 8 3.63 -7.36 3.16
N GLU A 9 2.68 -8.27 3.41
CA GLU A 9 2.97 -9.59 3.95
C GLU A 9 3.70 -10.45 2.90
N LYS A 10 3.24 -10.40 1.65
CA LYS A 10 3.84 -11.15 0.54
C LYS A 10 5.12 -10.50 -0.01
N SER A 11 5.34 -9.23 0.31
CA SER A 11 6.41 -8.41 -0.26
C SER A 11 7.22 -7.64 0.79
N PRO A 12 7.81 -8.30 1.80
CA PRO A 12 8.47 -7.60 2.89
C PRO A 12 9.74 -6.86 2.44
N GLY A 13 9.98 -5.70 3.07
CA GLY A 13 11.23 -4.94 2.97
C GLY A 13 11.63 -4.60 1.52
N PRO A 14 12.86 -4.94 1.07
CA PRO A 14 13.37 -4.57 -0.25
C PRO A 14 12.49 -5.05 -1.43
N ARG A 15 11.68 -6.09 -1.21
CA ARG A 15 10.79 -6.61 -2.25
C ARG A 15 9.67 -5.63 -2.60
N ALA A 16 9.08 -4.94 -1.62
CA ALA A 16 8.08 -3.91 -1.87
C ALA A 16 8.67 -2.75 -2.70
N ALA A 17 9.88 -2.31 -2.36
CA ALA A 17 10.60 -1.27 -3.10
C ALA A 17 10.87 -1.67 -4.56
N ALA A 18 11.30 -2.91 -4.80
CA ALA A 18 11.55 -3.42 -6.15
C ALA A 18 10.27 -3.48 -7.00
N ILE A 19 9.15 -3.95 -6.42
CA ILE A 19 7.85 -3.98 -7.10
C ILE A 19 7.37 -2.56 -7.40
N ALA A 20 7.52 -1.62 -6.45
CA ALA A 20 7.14 -0.23 -6.64
C ALA A 20 7.92 0.43 -7.79
N ARG A 21 9.23 0.18 -7.90
CA ARG A 21 10.06 0.67 -9.02
C ARG A 21 9.60 0.12 -10.35
N ALA A 22 9.42 -1.19 -10.44
CA ALA A 22 8.92 -1.84 -11.66
C ALA A 22 7.53 -1.29 -12.06
N ALA A 23 6.65 -1.09 -11.07
CA ALA A 23 5.33 -0.51 -11.29
C ALA A 23 5.41 0.94 -11.79
N ALA A 24 6.33 1.75 -11.27
CA ALA A 24 6.55 3.11 -11.71
C ALA A 24 7.12 3.18 -13.13
N GLU A 25 8.12 2.35 -13.44
CA GLU A 25 8.69 2.22 -14.79
C GLU A 25 7.64 1.76 -15.81
N ALA A 26 6.71 0.90 -15.40
CA ALA A 26 5.58 0.47 -16.22
C ALA A 26 4.45 1.52 -16.35
N GLY A 27 4.57 2.69 -15.72
CA GLY A 27 3.60 3.78 -15.85
C GLY A 27 2.46 3.78 -14.83
N SER A 28 2.63 3.14 -13.67
CA SER A 28 1.68 3.30 -12.55
C SER A 28 1.65 4.73 -12.05
N HIS A 29 0.46 5.19 -11.65
CA HIS A 29 0.22 6.55 -11.20
C HIS A 29 0.21 6.67 -9.67
N ALA A 30 -0.03 5.56 -8.97
CA ALA A 30 0.12 5.44 -7.52
C ALA A 30 0.36 3.97 -7.13
N ILE A 31 0.89 3.79 -5.92
CA ILE A 31 1.02 2.49 -5.26
C ILE A 31 -0.07 2.38 -4.20
N LEU A 32 -0.89 1.35 -4.29
CA LEU A 32 -1.78 0.96 -3.21
C LEU A 32 -1.02 0.01 -2.29
N LEU A 33 -1.17 0.21 -0.98
CA LEU A 33 -0.57 -0.63 0.05
C LEU A 33 -1.69 -1.28 0.86
N GLY A 34 -1.77 -2.60 0.85
CA GLY A 34 -2.79 -3.34 1.57
C GLY A 34 -2.85 -4.80 1.14
N GLY A 35 -3.52 -5.63 1.94
CA GLY A 35 -3.62 -7.07 1.77
C GLY A 35 -4.73 -7.62 2.67
N SER A 36 -4.94 -8.93 2.62
CA SER A 36 -6.00 -9.61 3.39
C SER A 36 -5.54 -10.17 4.73
N THR A 37 -4.23 -10.26 4.95
CA THR A 37 -3.61 -11.01 6.04
C THR A 37 -2.35 -10.30 6.52
N GLY A 38 -1.94 -10.55 7.77
CA GLY A 38 -0.67 -10.03 8.31
C GLY A 38 -0.56 -8.51 8.44
N ILE A 39 -1.68 -7.79 8.44
CA ILE A 39 -1.70 -6.32 8.49
C ILE A 39 -1.46 -5.83 9.93
N SER A 40 -0.42 -5.02 10.12
CA SER A 40 -0.15 -4.29 11.35
C SER A 40 0.30 -2.85 11.05
N PRO A 41 0.09 -1.88 11.95
CA PRO A 41 0.53 -0.50 11.74
C PRO A 41 2.04 -0.39 11.49
N GLU A 42 2.82 -1.21 12.18
CA GLU A 42 4.28 -1.28 12.02
C GLU A 42 4.67 -1.86 10.65
N GLY A 43 4.08 -2.99 10.25
CA GLY A 43 4.36 -3.63 8.96
C GLY A 43 3.96 -2.74 7.78
N MET A 44 2.78 -2.11 7.87
CA MET A 44 2.31 -1.12 6.91
C MET A 44 3.24 0.10 6.86
N GLY A 45 3.65 0.61 8.03
CA GLY A 45 4.57 1.75 8.12
C GLY A 45 5.94 1.45 7.53
N ALA A 46 6.50 0.28 7.82
CA ALA A 46 7.76 -0.17 7.25
C ALA A 46 7.67 -0.27 5.71
N ALA A 47 6.64 -0.94 5.18
CA ALA A 47 6.43 -1.06 3.75
C ALA A 47 6.21 0.31 3.06
N ALA A 48 5.44 1.20 3.68
CA ALA A 48 5.21 2.54 3.15
C ALA A 48 6.51 3.35 3.06
N ARG A 49 7.39 3.28 4.08
CA ARG A 49 8.71 3.94 4.06
C ARG A 49 9.60 3.40 2.94
N GLU A 50 9.68 2.08 2.79
CA GLU A 50 10.46 1.44 1.72
C GLU A 50 9.98 1.85 0.33
N ILE A 51 8.66 1.83 0.10
CA ILE A 51 8.06 2.22 -1.19
C ILE A 51 8.34 3.70 -1.48
N ARG A 52 8.11 4.59 -0.52
CA ARG A 52 8.30 6.05 -0.69
C ARG A 52 9.76 6.42 -0.90
N ALA A 53 10.69 5.70 -0.28
CA ALA A 53 12.12 5.88 -0.54
C ALA A 53 12.52 5.40 -1.94
N ALA A 54 11.78 4.45 -2.51
CA ALA A 54 12.10 3.82 -3.79
C ALA A 54 11.54 4.57 -5.00
N VAL A 55 10.36 5.20 -4.89
CA VAL A 55 9.67 5.88 -6.00
C VAL A 55 8.95 7.15 -5.55
N PRO A 56 8.82 8.17 -6.43
CA PRO A 56 8.12 9.43 -6.10
C PRO A 56 6.58 9.32 -6.20
N LEU A 57 6.03 8.12 -6.43
CA LEU A 57 4.60 7.94 -6.61
C LEU A 57 3.83 8.04 -5.29
N PRO A 58 2.56 8.50 -5.31
CA PRO A 58 1.68 8.46 -4.14
C PRO A 58 1.57 7.03 -3.60
N THR A 59 1.85 6.81 -2.32
CA THR A 59 1.59 5.56 -1.61
C THR A 59 0.31 5.72 -0.80
N ILE A 60 -0.71 4.93 -1.12
CA ILE A 60 -2.07 5.09 -0.61
C ILE A 60 -2.48 3.79 0.09
N ILE A 61 -2.98 3.88 1.31
CA ILE A 61 -3.50 2.72 2.04
C ILE A 61 -4.79 2.24 1.36
N PHE A 62 -4.79 0.97 0.95
CA PHE A 62 -5.98 0.21 0.61
C PHE A 62 -6.46 -0.49 1.90
N PRO A 63 -7.52 0.01 2.55
CA PRO A 63 -7.83 -0.39 3.91
C PRO A 63 -8.37 -1.81 3.98
N GLU A 64 -7.90 -2.55 4.98
CA GLU A 64 -8.50 -3.81 5.44
C GLU A 64 -9.24 -3.61 6.77
N GLY A 65 -8.73 -2.70 7.62
CA GLY A 65 -9.33 -2.32 8.89
C GLY A 65 -8.45 -1.28 9.62
N PRO A 66 -8.78 -0.90 10.87
CA PRO A 66 -8.00 0.09 11.63
C PRO A 66 -6.51 -0.27 11.78
N GLY A 67 -6.19 -1.56 11.79
CA GLY A 67 -4.81 -2.06 11.86
C GLY A 67 -3.96 -1.72 10.63
N SER A 68 -4.56 -1.28 9.52
CA SER A 68 -3.83 -0.88 8.31
C SER A 68 -3.35 0.57 8.35
N LEU A 69 -3.77 1.36 9.36
CA LEU A 69 -3.48 2.79 9.42
C LEU A 69 -2.05 3.06 9.88
N THR A 70 -1.38 3.97 9.17
CA THR A 70 -0.04 4.45 9.50
C THR A 70 0.15 5.89 9.02
N GLY A 71 0.94 6.67 9.76
CA GLY A 71 1.32 8.03 9.37
C GLY A 71 2.38 8.08 8.25
N GLU A 72 2.91 6.93 7.84
CA GLU A 72 3.99 6.84 6.86
C GLU A 72 3.50 6.86 5.41
N ALA A 73 2.20 6.63 5.16
CA ALA A 73 1.58 6.69 3.84
C ALA A 73 1.09 8.10 3.50
N HIS A 74 0.91 8.41 2.21
CA HIS A 74 0.45 9.75 1.79
C HIS A 74 -1.06 9.94 1.95
N ALA A 75 -1.85 8.87 1.83
CA ALA A 75 -3.31 8.92 1.92
C ALA A 75 -3.88 7.54 2.30
N VAL A 76 -5.19 7.51 2.57
CA VAL A 76 -5.99 6.29 2.71
C VAL A 76 -7.22 6.39 1.82
N LEU A 77 -7.58 5.29 1.15
CA LEU A 77 -8.88 5.19 0.50
C LEU A 77 -9.95 4.96 1.56
N PHE A 78 -10.74 5.99 1.88
CA PHE A 78 -11.85 5.84 2.83
C PHE A 78 -13.06 5.23 2.12
N MET A 79 -13.16 3.90 2.16
CA MET A 79 -14.12 3.13 1.36
C MET A 79 -15.38 2.76 2.16
N SER A 80 -16.54 2.79 1.51
CA SER A 80 -17.80 2.26 2.04
C SER A 80 -18.25 1.07 1.20
N MET A 81 -18.40 -0.10 1.82
CA MET A 81 -18.91 -1.29 1.16
C MET A 81 -20.44 -1.29 1.16
N LEU A 82 -21.06 -0.69 0.13
CA LEU A 82 -22.51 -0.49 0.04
C LEU A 82 -23.34 -1.79 -0.01
N ASN A 83 -22.72 -2.88 -0.43
CA ASN A 83 -23.33 -4.21 -0.49
C ASN A 83 -22.96 -5.10 0.71
N SER A 84 -22.24 -4.57 1.71
CA SER A 84 -22.04 -5.31 2.95
C SER A 84 -23.38 -5.48 3.66
N ARG A 85 -23.61 -6.67 4.22
CA ARG A 85 -24.82 -6.98 5.00
C ARG A 85 -24.62 -6.76 6.50
N ASN A 86 -23.41 -6.34 6.90
CA ASN A 86 -23.00 -5.88 8.22
C ASN A 86 -21.86 -4.86 8.09
#